data_AF-A0A7K9AZK0-F1
#
_entry.id   AF-A0A7K9AZK0-F1
#
_cell.length_a   1.000
_cell.length_b   1.000
_cell.length_c   1.000
_cell.angle_alpha   90.00
_cell.angle_beta   90.00
_cell.angle_gamma   90.00
#
_symmetry.space_group_name_H-M   'P 1'
#
loop_
_entity.id
_entity.type
_entity.pdbx_description
1 polymer ?
#
loop_
_entity_poly.entity_id
_entity_poly.type
_entity_poly.pdbx_seq_one_letter_code
_entity_poly.pdbx_strand_id
1 'polypeptide(L)'
;LYFAGSTTLFNALLMKCLEREVLALCRYTPRRNTPPRFVALVPQEEELDEQKVQIAPPGFHLIFLPYADDKRKVDFTEKVPANREQVDKMKEIIQKLRFKYRTDSFENPVLQQHFRNLEALALDMMEPEQAKDLTSETYWWM
;
A
#
# COMPACT_ATOMS: atom_id res chain seq x y z
N LEU A 1 26.83 7.34 -8.27
CA LEU A 1 27.59 6.77 -7.13
C LEU A 1 27.45 5.26 -7.20
N TYR A 2 28.41 4.57 -7.81
CA TYR A 2 28.47 3.10 -7.81
C TYR A 2 29.64 2.71 -6.91
N PHE A 3 29.34 2.12 -5.76
CA PHE A 3 30.36 1.57 -4.87
C PHE A 3 30.49 0.09 -5.17
N ALA A 4 31.66 -0.33 -5.66
CA ALA A 4 31.94 -1.74 -5.92
C ALA A 4 31.72 -2.58 -4.65
N GLY A 5 31.04 -3.73 -4.79
CA GLY A 5 30.71 -4.62 -3.67
C GLY A 5 29.40 -4.29 -2.92
N SER A 6 28.75 -3.16 -3.23
CA SER A 6 27.47 -2.80 -2.60
C SER A 6 26.37 -3.84 -2.82
N THR A 7 26.22 -4.36 -4.03
CA THR A 7 25.24 -5.42 -4.36
C THR A 7 25.47 -6.69 -3.55
N THR A 8 26.73 -7.13 -3.42
CA THR A 8 27.08 -8.34 -2.66
C THR A 8 26.72 -8.19 -1.18
N LEU A 9 27.07 -7.05 -0.59
CA LEU A 9 26.73 -6.76 0.81
C LEU A 9 25.22 -6.63 1.01
N PHE A 10 24.54 -5.91 0.11
CA PHE A 10 23.09 -5.71 0.16
C PHE A 10 22.33 -7.04 0.08
N ASN A 11 22.72 -7.92 -0.84
CA ASN A 11 22.12 -9.26 -0.98
C ASN A 11 22.40 -10.13 0.25
N ALA A 12 23.63 -10.11 0.79
CA ALA A 12 23.95 -10.85 1.99
C ALA A 12 23.11 -10.38 3.20
N LEU A 13 22.91 -9.06 3.32
CA LEU A 13 22.05 -8.49 4.36
C LEU A 13 20.59 -8.89 4.17
N LEU A 14 20.06 -8.79 2.94
CA LEU A 14 18.69 -9.18 2.62
C LEU A 14 18.43 -10.64 3.00
N MET A 15 19.28 -11.56 2.54
CA MET A 15 19.14 -12.98 2.83
C MET A 15 19.18 -13.27 4.34
N LYS A 16 20.08 -12.63 5.08
CA LYS A 16 20.20 -12.83 6.53
C LYS A 16 19.07 -12.17 7.33
N CYS A 17 18.50 -11.07 6.83
CA CYS A 17 17.32 -10.45 7.43
C CYS A 17 16.07 -11.32 7.23
N LEU A 18 15.89 -11.90 6.04
CA LEU A 18 14.81 -12.86 5.75
C LEU A 18 14.92 -14.11 6.63
N GLU A 19 16.10 -14.76 6.66
CA GLU A 19 16.33 -15.99 7.43
C GLU A 19 16.05 -15.83 8.94
N ARG A 20 16.32 -14.64 9.47
CA ARG A 20 16.20 -14.36 10.91
C ARG A 20 14.90 -13.64 11.28
N GLU A 21 14.04 -13.34 10.31
CA GLU A 21 12.82 -12.56 10.51
C GLU A 21 13.09 -11.21 11.20
N VAL A 22 14.17 -10.52 10.82
CA VAL A 22 14.57 -9.23 11.40
C VAL A 22 14.56 -8.11 10.36
N LEU A 23 14.25 -6.90 10.81
CA LEU A 23 14.36 -5.67 10.03
C LEU A 23 15.60 -4.87 10.44
N ALA A 24 16.08 -4.00 9.56
CA ALA A 24 17.15 -3.07 9.90
C ALA A 24 16.59 -1.69 10.27
N LEU A 25 16.78 -1.27 11.52
CA LEU A 25 16.43 0.07 11.97
C LEU A 25 17.49 1.08 11.53
N CYS A 26 17.07 2.14 10.86
CA CYS A 26 17.97 3.13 10.27
C CYS A 26 17.55 4.55 10.62
N ARG A 27 18.54 5.46 10.66
CA ARG A 27 18.32 6.90 10.68
C ARG A 27 18.38 7.43 9.25
N TYR A 28 17.22 7.79 8.70
CA TYR A 28 17.08 8.27 7.33
C TYR A 28 17.16 9.79 7.25
N THR A 29 17.95 10.32 6.31
CA THR A 29 18.06 11.77 6.05
C THR A 29 18.10 11.96 4.52
N PRO A 30 16.99 12.36 3.87
CA PRO A 30 16.87 12.31 2.42
C PRO A 30 17.79 13.30 1.69
N ARG A 31 18.02 14.47 2.29
CA ARG A 31 18.83 15.56 1.72
C ARG A 31 19.51 16.33 2.85
N ARG A 32 20.54 17.11 2.50
CA ARG A 32 21.22 18.00 3.44
C ARG A 32 20.21 18.94 4.10
N ASN A 33 20.40 19.21 5.40
CA ASN A 33 19.57 20.11 6.21
C ASN A 33 18.09 19.70 6.37
N THR A 34 17.75 18.41 6.21
CA THR A 34 16.44 17.88 6.62
C THR A 34 16.57 17.13 7.95
N PRO A 35 15.63 17.27 8.89
CA PRO A 35 15.65 16.49 10.13
C PRO A 35 15.61 14.98 9.83
N PRO A 36 16.35 14.16 10.60
CA PRO A 36 16.33 12.71 10.41
C PRO A 36 14.96 12.12 10.79
N ARG A 37 14.64 10.96 10.22
CA ARG A 37 13.52 10.11 10.64
C ARG A 37 13.99 8.69 10.92
N PHE A 38 13.37 8.02 11.88
CA PHE A 38 13.57 6.59 12.05
C PHE A 38 12.80 5.83 10.97
N VAL A 39 13.47 4.87 10.34
CA VAL A 39 12.86 4.00 9.33
C VAL A 39 13.22 2.56 9.63
N ALA A 40 12.28 1.66 9.36
CA ALA A 40 12.51 0.24 9.33
C ALA A 40 12.71 -0.20 7.89
N LEU A 41 13.86 -0.78 7.58
CA LEU A 41 14.10 -1.49 6.33
C LEU A 41 13.62 -2.93 6.52
N VAL A 42 12.41 -3.21 6.03
CA VAL A 42 11.80 -4.54 6.09
C VAL A 42 12.28 -5.36 4.89
N PRO A 43 12.90 -6.53 5.08
CA PRO A 43 13.35 -7.35 3.96
C PRO A 43 12.16 -7.83 3.14
N GLN A 44 12.27 -7.76 1.81
CA GLN A 44 11.26 -8.18 0.85
C GLN A 44 11.88 -9.16 -0.14
N GLU A 45 11.31 -10.36 -0.19
CA GLU A 45 11.66 -11.38 -1.18
C GLU A 45 11.04 -11.05 -2.54
N GLU A 46 11.64 -11.58 -3.60
CA GLU A 46 11.07 -11.48 -4.94
C GLU A 46 9.84 -12.39 -5.08
N GLU A 47 8.75 -11.81 -5.58
CA GLU A 47 7.53 -12.56 -5.90
C GLU A 47 7.22 -12.38 -7.39
N LEU A 48 7.09 -13.50 -8.10
CA LEU A 48 6.69 -13.56 -9.51
C LEU A 48 5.30 -14.18 -9.61
N ASP A 49 4.48 -13.65 -10.52
CA ASP A 49 3.18 -14.26 -10.83
C ASP A 49 3.30 -15.46 -11.79
N GLU A 50 2.15 -16.08 -12.10
CA GLU A 50 2.06 -17.20 -13.04
C GLU A 50 2.55 -16.85 -14.46
N GLN A 51 2.51 -15.56 -14.83
CA GLN A 51 2.95 -15.03 -16.12
C GLN A 51 4.43 -14.60 -16.10
N LYS A 52 5.15 -14.85 -14.99
CA LYS A 52 6.54 -14.43 -14.72
C LYS A 52 6.73 -12.90 -14.67
N VAL A 53 5.67 -12.16 -14.39
CA VAL A 53 5.70 -10.73 -14.08
C VAL A 53 6.09 -10.57 -12.61
N GLN A 54 7.01 -9.66 -12.33
CA GLN A 54 7.44 -9.35 -10.97
C GLN A 54 6.36 -8.55 -10.23
N ILE A 55 5.71 -9.18 -9.24
CA ILE A 55 4.73 -8.53 -8.36
C ILE A 55 5.44 -7.77 -7.24
N ALA A 56 6.45 -8.40 -6.63
CA ALA A 56 7.25 -7.79 -5.57
C ALA A 56 8.75 -7.85 -5.94
N PRO A 57 9.45 -6.71 -6.02
CA PRO A 57 10.88 -6.69 -6.29
C PRO A 57 11.69 -7.12 -5.05
N PRO A 58 12.87 -7.77 -5.23
CA PRO A 58 13.75 -8.11 -4.12
C PRO A 58 14.40 -6.84 -3.53
N GLY A 59 14.42 -6.72 -2.22
CA GLY A 59 15.10 -5.60 -1.56
C GLY A 59 14.57 -5.31 -0.16
N PHE A 60 14.55 -4.03 0.20
CA PHE A 60 14.02 -3.58 1.49
C PHE A 60 12.91 -2.55 1.29
N HIS A 61 11.77 -2.79 1.92
CA HIS A 61 10.71 -1.81 2.06
C HIS A 61 11.09 -0.81 3.17
N LEU A 62 11.21 0.47 2.82
CA LEU A 62 11.51 1.53 3.77
C LEU A 62 10.22 2.04 4.41
N ILE A 63 9.95 1.61 5.65
CA ILE A 63 8.78 2.03 6.42
C ILE A 63 9.16 3.16 7.39
N PHE A 64 8.49 4.30 7.29
CA PHE A 64 8.68 5.42 8.21
C PHE A 64 8.05 5.12 9.57
N LEU A 65 8.84 5.26 10.63
CA LEU A 65 8.35 5.10 12.00
C LEU A 65 7.91 6.46 12.56
N PRO A 66 6.70 6.56 13.15
CA PRO A 66 6.22 7.81 13.71
C PRO A 66 7.02 8.21 14.95
N TYR A 67 7.29 9.51 15.08
CA TYR A 67 7.76 10.08 16.34
C TYR A 67 6.62 10.15 17.37
N ALA A 68 6.95 10.53 18.61
CA ALA A 68 5.95 10.71 19.65
C ALA A 68 4.87 11.73 19.23
N ASP A 69 5.27 12.80 18.55
CA ASP A 69 4.38 13.89 18.13
C ASP A 69 3.39 13.47 17.03
N ASP A 70 3.72 12.43 16.25
CA ASP A 70 2.84 11.88 15.23
C ASP A 70 1.73 10.99 15.84
N LYS A 71 1.92 10.53 17.09
CA LYS A 71 0.95 9.67 17.78
C LYS A 71 -0.14 10.52 18.43
N ARG A 72 -1.37 10.35 17.98
CA ARG A 72 -2.55 11.01 18.55
C ARG A 72 -3.12 10.18 19.69
N LYS A 73 -3.38 10.83 20.84
CA LYS A 73 -4.16 10.22 21.92
C LYS A 73 -5.62 10.14 21.47
N VAL A 74 -6.24 8.99 21.67
CA VAL A 74 -7.65 8.74 21.39
C VAL A 74 -8.30 8.36 22.71
N ASP A 75 -9.47 8.94 22.99
CA ASP A 75 -10.25 8.58 24.16
C ASP A 75 -10.92 7.23 23.93
N PHE A 76 -10.66 6.29 24.84
CA PHE A 76 -11.26 4.96 24.77
C PHE A 76 -12.54 4.92 25.61
N THR A 77 -13.63 4.47 25.01
CA THR A 77 -14.83 4.07 25.73
C THR A 77 -14.62 2.70 26.38
N GLU A 78 -15.52 2.33 27.30
CA GLU A 78 -15.53 0.97 27.85
C GLU A 78 -15.57 -0.08 26.73
N LYS A 79 -14.72 -1.10 26.86
CA LYS A 79 -14.65 -2.18 25.89
C LYS A 79 -15.81 -3.13 26.15
N VAL A 80 -16.86 -3.02 25.33
CA VAL A 80 -17.99 -3.96 25.34
C VAL A 80 -17.73 -5.08 24.32
N PRO A 81 -17.45 -6.32 24.74
CA PRO A 81 -17.25 -7.42 23.81
C PRO A 81 -18.60 -7.92 23.24
N ALA A 82 -18.60 -8.29 21.96
CA ALA A 82 -19.73 -8.97 21.34
C ALA A 82 -19.85 -10.42 21.84
N ASN A 83 -21.07 -10.97 21.83
CA ASN A 83 -21.30 -12.38 22.15
C ASN A 83 -20.91 -13.29 20.97
N ARG A 84 -20.81 -14.61 21.22
CA ARG A 84 -20.38 -15.57 20.19
C ARG A 84 -21.33 -15.61 19.00
N GLU A 85 -22.64 -15.53 19.25
CA GLU A 85 -23.67 -15.57 18.19
C GLU A 85 -23.56 -14.38 17.23
N GLN A 86 -23.34 -13.17 17.76
CA GLN A 86 -23.11 -11.94 16.98
C GLN A 86 -21.85 -12.06 16.13
N VAL A 87 -20.78 -12.60 16.70
CA VAL A 87 -19.51 -12.84 15.98
C VAL A 87 -19.72 -13.84 14.85
N ASP A 88 -20.42 -14.94 15.11
CA ASP A 88 -20.65 -15.99 14.11
C ASP A 88 -21.56 -15.50 12.99
N LYS A 89 -22.61 -14.72 13.29
CA LYS A 89 -23.43 -14.08 12.26
C LYS A 89 -22.66 -13.07 11.43
N MET A 90 -21.76 -12.30 12.04
CA MET A 90 -20.91 -11.37 11.28
C MET A 90 -19.92 -12.09 10.36
N LYS A 91 -19.39 -13.27 10.77
CA LYS A 91 -18.55 -14.10 9.89
C LYS A 91 -19.31 -14.54 8.63
N GLU A 92 -20.58 -14.93 8.75
CA GLU A 92 -21.41 -15.29 7.59
C GLU A 92 -21.54 -14.11 6.61
N ILE A 93 -21.69 -12.88 7.13
CA ILE A 93 -21.77 -11.66 6.30
C ILE A 93 -20.43 -11.39 5.60
N ILE A 94 -19.31 -11.43 6.33
CA ILE A 94 -17.97 -11.21 5.76
C ILE A 94 -17.66 -12.24 4.67
N GLN A 95 -18.07 -13.50 4.85
CA GLN A 95 -17.87 -14.53 3.83
C GLN A 95 -18.66 -14.25 2.56
N LYS A 96 -19.89 -13.73 2.66
CA LYS A 96 -20.70 -13.35 1.50
C LYS A 96 -20.15 -12.12 0.75
N LEU A 97 -19.51 -11.19 1.46
CA LEU A 97 -18.94 -9.96 0.88
C LEU A 97 -17.46 -10.09 0.49
N ARG A 98 -16.90 -11.31 0.55
CA ARG A 98 -15.48 -11.53 0.26
C ARG A 98 -15.21 -11.41 -1.23
N PHE A 99 -14.30 -10.52 -1.60
CA PHE A 99 -13.74 -10.41 -2.96
C PHE A 99 -12.20 -10.49 -2.93
N LYS A 100 -11.59 -10.78 -4.09
CA LYS A 100 -10.13 -10.80 -4.24
C LYS A 100 -9.65 -9.37 -4.54
N TYR A 101 -9.10 -8.70 -3.54
CA TYR A 101 -8.48 -7.38 -3.72
C TYR A 101 -7.21 -7.49 -4.57
N ARG A 102 -7.04 -6.54 -5.50
CA ARG A 102 -5.78 -6.28 -6.20
C ARG A 102 -5.47 -4.78 -6.13
N THR A 103 -4.19 -4.44 -6.14
CA THR A 103 -3.71 -3.05 -6.07
C THR A 103 -4.12 -2.20 -7.28
N ASP A 104 -4.41 -2.84 -8.42
CA ASP A 104 -4.82 -2.24 -9.68
C ASP A 104 -6.34 -2.24 -9.91
N SER A 105 -7.14 -2.68 -8.94
CA SER A 105 -8.60 -2.81 -9.10
C SER A 105 -9.34 -1.48 -9.13
N PHE A 106 -8.72 -0.39 -8.67
CA PHE A 106 -9.37 0.90 -8.51
C PHE A 106 -8.53 2.00 -9.16
N GLU A 107 -9.15 2.72 -10.09
CA GLU A 107 -8.58 3.91 -10.69
C GLU A 107 -9.06 5.16 -9.94
N ASN A 108 -8.28 6.25 -10.02
CA ASN A 108 -8.66 7.51 -9.41
C ASN A 108 -9.72 8.22 -10.28
N PRO A 109 -10.99 8.33 -9.82
CA PRO A 109 -12.06 8.89 -10.65
C PRO A 109 -11.83 10.37 -11.00
N VAL A 110 -11.20 11.13 -10.12
CA VAL A 110 -10.89 12.55 -10.35
C VAL A 110 -9.86 12.71 -11.47
N LEU A 111 -8.82 11.87 -11.47
CA LEU A 111 -7.82 11.88 -12.54
C LEU A 111 -8.43 11.39 -13.85
N GLN A 112 -9.25 10.35 -13.83
CA GLN A 112 -9.91 9.85 -15.03
C GLN A 112 -10.80 10.92 -15.66
N GLN A 113 -11.65 11.59 -14.87
CA GLN A 113 -12.49 12.67 -15.38
C GLN A 113 -11.66 13.84 -15.90
N HIS A 114 -10.57 14.19 -15.22
CA HIS A 114 -9.69 15.27 -15.65
C HIS A 114 -9.11 15.01 -17.04
N PHE A 115 -8.57 13.80 -17.29
CA PHE A 115 -8.00 13.47 -18.58
C PHE A 115 -9.04 13.29 -19.68
N ARG A 116 -10.24 12.76 -19.37
CA ARG A 116 -11.35 12.70 -20.33
C ARG A 116 -11.81 14.09 -20.77
N ASN A 117 -11.82 15.06 -19.86
CA ASN A 117 -12.12 16.45 -20.20
C ASN A 117 -11.05 17.06 -21.13
N LEU A 118 -9.76 16.81 -20.84
CA LEU A 118 -8.67 17.29 -21.69
C LEU A 118 -8.70 16.65 -23.09
N GLU A 119 -9.01 15.36 -23.16
CA GLU A 119 -9.17 14.63 -24.41
C GLU A 119 -10.32 15.18 -25.26
N ALA A 120 -11.48 15.44 -24.63
CA ALA A 120 -12.62 16.05 -25.30
C ALA A 120 -12.31 17.45 -25.84
N LEU A 121 -11.59 18.26 -25.06
CA LEU A 121 -11.13 19.58 -25.50
C LEU A 121 -10.12 19.50 -26.64
N ALA A 122 -9.21 18.51 -26.62
CA ALA A 122 -8.20 18.35 -27.67
C ALA A 122 -8.79 17.84 -28.99
N LEU A 123 -9.91 17.12 -28.94
CA LEU A 123 -10.59 16.52 -30.09
C LEU A 123 -11.84 17.31 -30.53
N ASP A 124 -12.05 18.51 -29.97
CA ASP A 124 -13.23 19.37 -30.22
C ASP A 124 -14.57 18.61 -30.07
N MET A 125 -14.64 17.71 -29.09
CA MET A 125 -15.86 16.98 -28.77
C MET A 125 -16.88 17.90 -28.10
N MET A 126 -18.17 17.64 -28.35
CA MET A 126 -19.26 18.46 -27.81
C MET A 126 -19.36 18.34 -26.28
N GLU A 127 -19.15 17.13 -25.75
CA GLU A 127 -19.16 16.86 -24.31
C GLU A 127 -18.11 15.78 -23.97
N PRO A 128 -17.49 15.86 -22.79
CA PRO A 128 -16.57 14.83 -22.32
C PRO A 128 -17.31 13.59 -21.83
N GLU A 129 -16.71 12.42 -22.06
CA GLU A 129 -17.17 11.17 -21.46
C GLU A 129 -17.09 11.23 -19.93
N GLN A 130 -18.13 10.74 -19.26
CA GLN A 130 -18.16 10.65 -17.80
C GLN A 130 -17.39 9.43 -17.34
N ALA A 131 -16.36 9.64 -16.52
CA ALA A 131 -15.59 8.58 -15.91
C ALA A 131 -16.46 7.80 -14.92
N LYS A 132 -16.48 6.48 -15.04
CA LYS A 132 -17.17 5.60 -14.11
C LYS A 132 -16.40 5.53 -12.78
N ASP A 133 -17.08 5.83 -11.67
CA ASP A 133 -16.47 5.76 -10.35
C ASP A 133 -16.47 4.33 -9.79
N LEU A 134 -15.32 3.66 -9.89
CA LEU A 134 -15.08 2.32 -9.36
C LEU A 134 -14.98 2.28 -7.83
N THR A 135 -14.85 3.43 -7.16
CA THR A 135 -14.77 3.52 -5.69
C THR A 135 -16.14 3.55 -5.02
N SER A 136 -17.22 3.77 -5.78
CA SER A 136 -18.58 3.80 -5.25
C SER A 136 -19.08 2.40 -4.84
N GLU A 137 -19.80 2.34 -3.71
CA GLU A 137 -20.34 1.08 -3.15
C GLU A 137 -21.41 0.43 -4.05
N THR A 138 -22.04 1.20 -4.93
CA THR A 138 -23.18 0.79 -5.77
C THR A 138 -22.87 -0.32 -6.79
N TYR A 139 -21.60 -0.55 -7.14
CA TYR A 139 -21.22 -1.59 -8.10
C TYR A 139 -20.96 -2.97 -7.49
N TRP A 140 -21.08 -3.11 -6.17
CA TRP A 140 -20.86 -4.39 -5.46
C TRP A 140 -22.16 -5.16 -5.18
N TRP A 141 -23.32 -4.57 -5.48
CA TRP A 141 -24.65 -5.12 -5.22
C TRP A 141 -25.43 -5.53 -6.50
N MET A 142 -24.89 -5.24 -7.69
CA MET A 142 -25.42 -5.66 -9.00
C MET A 142 -24.60 -6.82 -9.55
#